data_AF-A0A101C7V7-F1
#
_entry.id   AF-A0A101C7V7-F1
#
_cell.length_a   1.000
_cell.length_b   1.000
_cell.length_c   1.000
_cell.angle_alpha   90.00
_cell.angle_beta   90.00
_cell.angle_gamma   90.00
#
_symmetry.space_group_name_H-M   'P 1'
#
loop_
_entity.id
_entity.type
_entity.pdbx_description
1 polymer ?
#
loop_
_entity_poly.entity_id
_entity_poly.type
_entity_poly.pdbx_seq_one_letter_code
_entity_poly.pdbx_strand_id
1 'polypeptide(L)'
;MKMYIIVKDNVPDKLVPVITAHASLACYKKFETNDNMIRWINGIFKKVVCVTQENEFEKLKDEDDFILLTESALDGREVCLAFCPRIEYSKKFKFLKMWKPQNHQDENRAD
;
A
#
# COMPACT_ATOMS: atom_id res chain seq x y z
N MET A 1 -5.77 -8.68 -12.70
CA MET A 1 -4.65 -7.77 -12.40
C MET A 1 -5.04 -6.83 -11.27
N LYS A 2 -4.13 -6.55 -10.33
CA LYS A 2 -4.37 -5.65 -9.19
C LYS A 2 -3.07 -5.03 -8.73
N MET A 3 -3.15 -3.82 -8.18
CA MET A 3 -2.08 -3.17 -7.44
C MET A 3 -2.19 -3.57 -5.97
N TYR A 4 -1.11 -4.07 -5.38
CA TYR A 4 -1.01 -4.25 -3.93
C TYR A 4 -0.38 -3.00 -3.30
N ILE A 5 -1.00 -2.52 -2.24
CA ILE A 5 -0.49 -1.43 -1.41
C ILE A 5 -0.38 -2.00 0.01
N ILE A 6 0.82 -2.01 0.55
CA ILE A 6 1.13 -2.63 1.83
C ILE A 6 1.48 -1.53 2.81
N VAL A 7 0.74 -1.42 3.91
CA VAL A 7 1.01 -0.46 4.99
C VAL A 7 1.58 -1.18 6.21
N LYS A 8 2.49 -0.53 6.93
CA LYS A 8 2.94 -1.06 8.23
C LYS A 8 1.80 -0.99 9.24
N ASP A 9 1.72 -1.96 10.13
CA ASP A 9 0.66 -2.07 11.15
C ASP A 9 0.71 -1.01 12.24
N ASN A 10 1.84 -0.32 12.37
CA ASN A 10 2.06 0.81 13.28
C ASN A 10 1.71 2.19 12.67
N VAL A 11 1.20 2.24 11.44
CA VAL A 11 0.71 3.47 10.82
C VAL A 11 -0.65 3.84 11.42
N PRO A 12 -0.84 5.08 11.93
CA PRO A 12 -2.14 5.52 12.43
C PRO A 12 -3.23 5.43 11.37
N ASP A 13 -4.38 4.84 11.72
CA ASP A 13 -5.48 4.60 10.78
C ASP A 13 -5.95 5.85 10.05
N LYS A 14 -5.96 7.00 10.72
CA LYS A 14 -6.29 8.30 10.12
C LYS A 14 -5.39 8.71 8.95
N LEU A 15 -4.17 8.18 8.88
CA LEU A 15 -3.20 8.46 7.82
C LEU A 15 -3.25 7.44 6.68
N VAL A 16 -3.77 6.23 6.93
CA VAL A 16 -3.79 5.14 5.93
C VAL A 16 -4.49 5.55 4.61
N PRO A 17 -5.65 6.23 4.61
CA PRO A 17 -6.26 6.70 3.36
C PRO A 17 -5.38 7.63 2.53
N VAL A 18 -4.71 8.59 3.17
CA VAL A 18 -3.83 9.56 2.48
C VAL A 18 -2.57 8.88 1.97
N ILE A 19 -1.93 8.05 2.81
CA ILE A 19 -0.74 7.30 2.44
C ILE A 19 -1.03 6.37 1.24
N THR A 20 -2.15 5.64 1.25
CA THR A 20 -2.51 4.73 0.16
C THR A 20 -2.86 5.47 -1.14
N ALA A 21 -3.45 6.66 -1.05
CA ALA A 21 -3.68 7.54 -2.21
C ALA A 21 -2.35 8.01 -2.82
N HIS A 22 -1.42 8.51 -2.00
CA HIS A 22 -0.07 8.89 -2.44
C HIS A 22 0.67 7.71 -3.05
N ALA A 23 0.59 6.53 -2.42
CA ALA A 23 1.25 5.32 -2.90
C ALA A 23 0.77 4.91 -4.29
N SER A 24 -0.56 4.94 -4.53
CA SER A 24 -1.11 4.63 -5.85
C SER A 24 -0.63 5.62 -6.91
N LEU A 25 -0.57 6.92 -6.60
CA LEU A 25 -0.18 7.96 -7.55
C LEU A 25 1.32 7.91 -7.86
N ALA A 26 2.16 7.79 -6.83
CA ALA A 26 3.60 7.65 -7.00
C ALA A 26 3.95 6.36 -7.77
N CYS A 27 3.21 5.28 -7.53
CA CYS A 27 3.44 4.01 -8.23
C CYS A 27 3.05 4.14 -9.70
N TYR A 28 1.90 4.75 -9.99
CA TYR A 28 1.51 5.11 -11.35
C TYR A 28 2.61 5.94 -12.03
N LYS A 29 3.11 6.99 -11.38
CA LYS A 29 4.12 7.87 -11.97
C LYS A 29 5.43 7.15 -12.28
N LYS A 30 5.92 6.30 -11.37
CA LYS A 30 7.16 5.53 -11.60
C LYS A 30 7.03 4.55 -12.77
N PHE A 31 5.86 3.93 -12.93
CA PHE A 31 5.63 2.87 -13.91
C PHE A 31 4.69 3.31 -15.04
N GLU A 32 4.62 4.60 -15.37
CA GLU A 32 3.61 5.15 -16.30
C GLU A 32 3.71 4.54 -17.71
N THR A 33 4.89 4.09 -18.11
CA THR A 33 5.16 3.44 -19.40
C THR A 33 5.16 1.90 -19.33
N ASN A 34 4.89 1.30 -18.17
CA ASN A 34 4.86 -0.16 -18.02
C ASN A 34 3.56 -0.73 -18.61
N ASP A 35 3.66 -1.79 -19.42
CA ASP A 35 2.50 -2.42 -20.07
C ASP A 35 1.42 -2.87 -19.07
N ASN A 36 1.81 -3.43 -17.93
CA ASN A 36 0.85 -3.85 -16.91
C ASN A 36 0.18 -2.64 -16.25
N MET A 37 0.92 -1.55 -16.01
CA MET A 37 0.36 -0.31 -15.51
C MET A 37 -0.66 0.28 -16.49
N ILE A 38 -0.30 0.36 -17.78
CA ILE A 38 -1.16 0.86 -18.87
C ILE A 38 -2.43 0.00 -18.99
N ARG A 39 -2.31 -1.33 -18.94
CA ARG A 39 -3.47 -2.23 -18.95
C ARG A 39 -4.33 -2.09 -17.70
N TRP A 40 -3.73 -1.78 -16.55
CA TRP A 40 -4.44 -1.71 -15.28
C TRP A 40 -5.22 -0.42 -15.13
N ILE A 41 -4.62 0.71 -15.50
CA ILE A 41 -5.27 2.02 -15.45
C ILE A 41 -6.44 2.12 -16.43
N ASN A 42 -6.32 1.51 -17.62
CA ASN A 42 -7.37 1.46 -18.64
C ASN A 42 -8.33 0.26 -18.48
N GLY A 43 -8.21 -0.51 -17.39
CA GLY A 43 -8.95 -1.74 -17.17
C GLY A 43 -9.61 -1.78 -15.80
N ILE A 44 -9.43 -2.89 -15.08
CA ILE A 44 -10.11 -3.14 -13.80
C ILE A 44 -9.71 -2.15 -12.69
N PHE A 45 -8.56 -1.47 -12.81
CA PHE A 45 -8.03 -0.46 -11.88
C PHE A 45 -8.08 -0.85 -10.38
N LYS A 46 -8.11 -2.16 -10.10
CA LYS A 46 -8.30 -2.72 -8.76
C LYS A 46 -7.06 -2.54 -7.89
N LYS A 47 -7.28 -2.05 -6.67
CA LYS A 47 -6.27 -1.94 -5.62
C LYS A 47 -6.64 -2.88 -4.48
N VAL A 48 -5.64 -3.39 -3.78
CA VAL A 48 -5.80 -4.16 -2.54
C VAL A 48 -4.86 -3.56 -1.52
N VAL A 49 -5.42 -3.08 -0.42
CA VAL A 49 -4.65 -2.56 0.71
C VAL A 49 -4.48 -3.67 1.74
N CYS A 50 -3.23 -3.97 2.06
CA CYS A 50 -2.85 -4.97 3.05
C CYS A 50 -2.03 -4.34 4.17
N VAL A 51 -1.98 -5.01 5.31
CA VAL A 51 -1.24 -4.57 6.49
C VAL A 51 -0.26 -5.66 6.92
N THR A 52 0.96 -5.26 7.27
CA THR A 52 2.03 -6.17 7.67
C THR A 52 2.84 -5.60 8.84
N GLN A 53 3.46 -6.48 9.61
CA GLN A 53 4.49 -6.11 10.58
C GLN A 53 5.82 -5.79 9.88
N GLU A 54 6.75 -5.17 10.60
CA GLU A 54 8.06 -4.74 10.10
C GLU A 54 8.83 -5.87 9.40
N ASN A 55 8.92 -7.05 10.01
CA ASN A 55 9.67 -8.18 9.48
C ASN A 55 9.13 -8.72 8.14
N GLU A 56 7.81 -8.68 7.93
CA GLU A 56 7.16 -9.08 6.69
C GLU A 56 7.25 -7.97 5.64
N PHE A 57 7.13 -6.71 6.07
CA PHE A 57 7.32 -5.53 5.22
C PHE A 57 8.71 -5.53 4.57
N GLU A 58 9.77 -5.80 5.34
CA GLU A 58 11.13 -5.86 4.80
C GLU A 58 11.29 -6.99 3.77
N LYS A 59 10.71 -8.17 4.00
CA LYS A 59 10.74 -9.30 3.04
C LYS A 59 9.98 -9.03 1.75
N LEU A 60 9.09 -8.04 1.74
CA LEU A 60 8.38 -7.62 0.53
C LEU A 60 9.22 -6.70 -0.35
N LYS A 61 10.33 -6.14 0.16
CA LYS A 61 11.30 -5.37 -0.63
C LYS A 61 12.15 -6.23 -1.56
N ASP A 62 12.15 -7.55 -1.34
CA ASP A 62 12.78 -8.53 -2.25
C ASP A 62 11.97 -8.77 -3.54
N GLU A 63 10.77 -8.21 -3.65
CA GLU A 63 9.95 -8.30 -4.85
C GLU A 63 10.31 -7.19 -5.85
N ASP A 64 10.08 -7.45 -7.14
CA ASP A 64 10.33 -6.46 -8.18
C ASP A 64 9.22 -5.42 -8.29
N ASP A 65 9.52 -4.33 -8.98
CA ASP A 65 8.58 -3.31 -9.45
C ASP A 65 7.71 -2.70 -8.34
N PHE A 66 8.35 -2.19 -7.29
CA PHE A 66 7.68 -1.47 -6.22
C PHE A 66 8.19 -0.04 -6.05
N ILE A 67 7.45 0.70 -5.24
CA ILE A 67 7.92 1.93 -4.60
C ILE A 67 7.80 1.81 -3.09
N LEU A 68 8.68 2.52 -2.41
CA LEU A 68 8.69 2.73 -0.98
C LEU A 68 8.26 4.18 -0.71
N LEU A 69 7.29 4.35 0.18
CA LEU A 69 6.86 5.66 0.66
C LEU A 69 7.31 5.88 2.10
N THR A 70 7.75 7.12 2.34
CA THR A 70 8.00 7.67 3.66
C THR A 70 6.95 8.73 4.01
N GLU A 71 6.61 8.89 5.29
CA GLU A 71 5.67 9.91 5.75
C GLU A 71 6.35 10.95 6.65
N SER A 72 6.30 12.21 6.21
CA SER A 72 6.85 13.36 6.92
C SER A 72 6.22 13.58 8.30
N ALA A 73 4.91 13.36 8.42
CA ALA A 73 4.18 13.45 9.69
C ALA A 73 4.58 12.35 10.70
N LEU A 74 5.38 11.38 10.26
CA LEU A 74 5.92 10.28 11.05
C LEU A 74 7.45 10.28 11.00
N ASP A 75 8.08 11.47 10.96
CA ASP A 75 9.54 11.67 10.99
C ASP A 75 10.28 11.04 9.81
N GLY A 76 9.65 10.99 8.64
CA GLY A 76 10.25 10.42 7.43
C GLY A 76 10.38 8.90 7.46
N ARG A 77 9.68 8.23 8.39
CA ARG A 77 9.67 6.76 8.46
C ARG A 77 9.05 6.15 7.22
N GLU A 78 9.59 5.01 6.82
CA GLU A 78 8.97 4.13 5.82
C GLU A 78 7.62 3.62 6.33
N VAL A 79 6.57 3.83 5.54
CA VAL A 79 5.20 3.52 5.96
C VAL A 79 4.47 2.57 5.00
N CYS A 80 4.88 2.55 3.73
CA CYS A 80 4.09 1.89 2.71
C CYS A 80 4.93 1.41 1.53
N LEU A 81 4.57 0.25 0.99
CA LEU A 81 5.01 -0.24 -0.32
C LEU A 81 3.83 -0.23 -1.29
N ALA A 82 4.05 0.18 -2.54
CA ALA A 82 3.08 -0.04 -3.61
C ALA A 82 3.75 -0.76 -4.78
N PHE A 83 3.12 -1.85 -5.22
CA PHE A 83 3.62 -2.72 -6.28
C PHE A 83 2.94 -2.40 -7.60
N CYS A 84 3.72 -2.30 -8.68
CA CYS A 84 3.21 -2.20 -10.03
C CYS A 84 2.17 -3.33 -10.24
N PRO A 85 0.97 -3.01 -10.75
CA PRO A 85 -0.06 -4.01 -10.93
C PRO A 85 0.43 -5.11 -11.86
N ARG A 86 0.15 -6.37 -11.51
CA ARG A 86 0.47 -7.55 -12.33
C ARG A 86 -0.59 -8.62 -12.20
N ILE A 87 -0.56 -9.61 -13.10
CA ILE A 87 -1.50 -10.74 -13.10
C ILE A 87 -1.09 -11.73 -12.02
N GLU A 88 0.18 -12.12 -12.01
CA GLU A 88 0.74 -13.06 -11.06
C GLU A 88 1.61 -12.33 -10.04
N TYR A 89 1.43 -12.67 -8.78
CA TYR A 89 2.28 -12.26 -7.67
C TYR A 89 2.84 -13.53 -7.03
N SER A 90 3.99 -13.41 -6.37
CA SER A 90 4.55 -14.51 -5.60
C SER A 90 3.56 -14.97 -4.50
N LYS A 91 3.69 -16.23 -4.07
CA LYS A 91 2.73 -16.87 -3.15
C LYS A 91 2.53 -16.10 -1.85
N LYS A 92 3.54 -15.34 -1.38
CA LYS A 92 3.47 -14.52 -0.16
C LYS A 92 2.28 -13.54 -0.19
N PHE A 93 1.93 -12.97 -1.36
CA PHE A 93 0.82 -12.00 -1.48
C PHE A 93 -0.58 -12.58 -1.21
N LYS A 94 -0.72 -13.90 -1.27
CA LYS A 94 -2.00 -14.58 -0.97
C LYS A 94 -2.28 -14.66 0.53
N PHE A 95 -1.24 -14.55 1.36
CA PHE A 95 -1.32 -14.66 2.82
C PHE A 95 -1.36 -13.31 3.52
N LEU A 96 -1.17 -12.21 2.78
CA LEU A 96 -1.27 -10.86 3.30
C LEU A 96 -2.66 -10.58 3.87
N LYS A 97 -2.70 -10.06 5.10
CA LYS A 97 -3.92 -9.61 5.74
C LYS A 97 -4.40 -8.31 5.08
N MET A 98 -5.66 -8.27 4.64
CA MET A 98 -6.25 -7.00 4.16
C MET A 98 -6.35 -6.01 5.32
N TRP A 99 -5.96 -4.76 5.07
CA TRP A 99 -6.16 -3.69 6.03
C TRP A 99 -7.65 -3.44 6.21
N LYS A 100 -8.04 -3.12 7.44
CA LYS A 100 -9.38 -2.69 7.81
C LYS A 100 -9.22 -1.53 8.79
N PRO A 101 -10.06 -0.49 8.70
CA PRO A 101 -10.09 0.53 9.74
C PRO A 101 -10.42 -0.14 11.08
N GLN A 102 -9.62 0.15 12.09
CA GLN A 102 -9.94 -0.19 13.46
C GLN A 102 -11.03 0.78 13.92
N ASN A 103 -12.13 0.24 14.44
CA ASN A 103 -13.14 1.05 15.09
C ASN A 103 -12.54 1.58 16.40
N HIS A 104 -11.85 2.71 16.33
CA HIS A 104 -11.69 3.55 17.49
C HIS A 104 -13.09 4.04 17.83
N GLN A 105 -13.71 3.46 18.87
CA GLN A 105 -14.85 4.14 19.50
C GLN A 105 -14.34 5.54 19.86
N ASP A 106 -15.07 6.56 19.45
CA ASP A 106 -14.79 7.96 19.77
C ASP A 106 -14.79 8.14 21.30
N GLU A 107 -13.67 7.81 21.95
CA GLU A 107 -13.37 8.27 23.29
C GLU A 107 -13.07 9.78 23.15
N ASN A 108 -14.07 10.58 23.56
CA ASN A 108 -14.08 12.04 23.67
C ASN A 108 -14.60 12.81 22.44
N ARG A 109 -15.91 12.73 22.23
CA ARG A 109 -16.72 13.94 21.94
C ARG A 109 -17.38 14.40 23.23
N ALA A 110 -16.60 15.04 24.08
CA ALA A 110 -17.07 16.03 25.03
C ALA A 110 -16.18 17.24 24.80
N ASP A 111 -16.74 18.24 24.11
CA ASP A 111 -16.53 19.68 24.26
C ASP A 111 -17.44 20.41 23.24
#